data_AF-A0A7S2RJ51-F1
#
_entry.id   AF-A0A7S2RJ51-F1
#
_cell.length_a   1.000
_cell.length_b   1.000
_cell.length_c   1.000
_cell.angle_alpha   90.00
_cell.angle_beta   90.00
_cell.angle_gamma   90.00
#
_symmetry.space_group_name_H-M   'P 1'
#
loop_
_entity.id
_entity.type
_entity.pdbx_description
1 polymer ?
#
loop_
_entity_poly.entity_id
_entity_poly.type
_entity_poly.pdbx_seq_one_letter_code
_entity_poly.pdbx_strand_id
1 'polypeptide(L)'
;LGGMGYFSGSVQLKRKDADAHKLMGFSSQLFSATPSRSFFPRGFAWDEGFHELLVQRWNSALAGDVLSHWMHTLHSHASKDGGCPGGWLPREQVLGESAIRRVPQEFLAQDVTVTNPPTLLLLLETLSSKTAGARPDWLSTTLVPALYPRAKAWLEWMLYSQRSPVSNSSAMTFQWRGRDPHEEKLMPTTFASGLDDYPRALFPSQDEEHLDLLCWIAHGASLLSRIAAQLQESARNPDEAKRYAVDAEGFLLLKQTLLESLEAVHWSEKDQAYFDRGLTFGMPRRKPKEGASTAKPGIATFGTDVVIGCGSPNGKHTLQVAVPYDYRGDAQQAHSPGGCAIRLPRRCSARTGQGREAGLPR
;
A
#
# COMPACT_ATOMS: atom_id res chain seq x y z
N LEU A 1 3.70 -27.00 -5.33
CA LEU A 1 4.81 -28.01 -5.33
C LEU A 1 5.44 -28.18 -6.72
N GLY A 2 4.94 -29.01 -7.64
CA GLY A 2 5.64 -29.30 -8.92
C GLY A 2 5.81 -28.14 -9.94
N GLY A 3 5.32 -26.95 -9.62
CA GLY A 3 5.58 -25.70 -10.34
C GLY A 3 6.49 -24.72 -9.59
N MET A 4 7.04 -25.11 -8.44
CA MET A 4 8.02 -24.29 -7.70
C MET A 4 9.38 -24.37 -8.38
N GLY A 5 10.11 -23.26 -8.40
CA GLY A 5 11.39 -23.13 -9.06
C GLY A 5 12.33 -22.19 -8.32
N TYR A 6 13.62 -22.32 -8.62
CA TYR A 6 14.65 -21.38 -8.22
C TYR A 6 15.08 -20.57 -9.45
N PHE A 7 15.01 -19.25 -9.33
CA PHE A 7 15.29 -18.29 -10.39
C PHE A 7 16.41 -17.33 -9.95
N SER A 8 17.26 -16.92 -10.90
CA SER A 8 18.38 -16.02 -10.64
C SER A 8 18.63 -15.15 -11.87
N GLY A 9 18.88 -13.86 -11.66
CA GLY A 9 19.10 -12.90 -12.75
C GLY A 9 18.97 -11.47 -12.26
N SER A 10 18.79 -10.52 -13.19
CA SER A 10 18.59 -9.11 -12.85
C SER A 10 17.16 -8.66 -13.15
N VAL A 11 16.51 -8.02 -12.18
CA VAL A 11 15.22 -7.33 -12.39
C VAL A 11 15.47 -6.10 -13.27
N GLN A 12 14.78 -5.98 -14.40
CA GLN A 12 14.88 -4.81 -15.28
C GLN A 12 13.93 -3.71 -14.81
N LEU A 13 14.38 -2.45 -14.75
CA LEU A 13 13.58 -1.32 -14.26
C LEU A 13 13.23 -0.32 -15.36
N LYS A 14 11.99 0.16 -15.35
CA LYS A 14 11.49 1.25 -16.19
C LYS A 14 11.94 2.60 -15.59
N ARG A 15 12.64 3.43 -16.36
CA ARG A 15 12.99 4.82 -15.98
C ARG A 15 11.93 5.80 -16.50
N LYS A 16 11.70 6.89 -15.76
CA LYS A 16 10.94 8.06 -16.26
C LYS A 16 11.71 8.84 -17.33
N ASP A 17 13.00 9.13 -17.08
CA ASP A 17 13.77 10.09 -17.90
C ASP A 17 15.16 9.54 -18.31
N ALA A 18 15.24 8.74 -19.38
CA ALA A 18 16.45 8.54 -20.20
C ALA A 18 16.18 7.65 -21.44
N ASP A 19 17.10 7.77 -22.41
CA ASP A 19 17.23 6.91 -23.57
C ASP A 19 17.05 5.42 -23.24
N ALA A 20 16.33 4.70 -24.11
CA ALA A 20 15.85 3.33 -23.94
C ALA A 20 16.95 2.23 -23.87
N HIS A 21 18.22 2.60 -23.67
CA HIS A 21 19.38 1.72 -23.84
C HIS A 21 20.26 1.55 -22.57
N LYS A 22 19.85 2.09 -21.42
CA LYS A 22 20.46 1.78 -20.11
C LYS A 22 19.41 1.40 -19.07
N LEU A 23 18.98 0.15 -19.12
CA LEU A 23 18.27 -0.52 -18.03
C LEU A 23 19.21 -0.60 -16.82
N MET A 24 18.92 0.15 -15.76
CA MET A 24 19.46 -0.20 -14.44
C MET A 24 18.63 -1.37 -13.92
N GLY A 25 19.31 -2.43 -13.50
CA GLY A 25 18.69 -3.58 -12.86
C GLY A 25 19.54 -4.04 -11.69
N PHE A 26 18.90 -4.68 -10.72
CA PHE A 26 19.59 -5.27 -9.57
C PHE A 26 19.52 -6.79 -9.65
N SER A 27 20.62 -7.45 -9.28
CA SER A 27 20.67 -8.91 -9.19
C SER A 27 19.75 -9.40 -8.09
N SER A 28 18.99 -10.47 -8.35
CA SER A 28 18.06 -11.07 -7.41
C SER A 28 18.00 -12.59 -7.60
N GLN A 29 17.57 -13.27 -6.53
CA GLN A 29 17.42 -14.72 -6.46
C GLN A 29 16.11 -15.06 -5.76
N LEU A 30 15.30 -15.90 -6.39
CA LEU A 30 13.95 -16.18 -5.94
C LEU A 30 13.69 -17.68 -5.96
N PHE A 31 13.37 -18.25 -4.80
CA PHE A 31 12.69 -19.54 -4.72
C PHE A 31 11.19 -19.27 -4.53
N SER A 32 10.36 -19.75 -5.47
CA SER A 32 8.97 -19.31 -5.59
C SER A 32 8.10 -20.33 -6.34
N ALA A 33 6.80 -20.35 -6.05
CA ALA A 33 5.82 -21.03 -6.88
C ALA A 33 5.55 -20.27 -8.20
N THR A 34 4.83 -20.88 -9.13
CA THR A 34 4.48 -20.25 -10.41
C THR A 34 2.99 -20.41 -10.68
N PRO A 35 2.25 -19.36 -11.09
CA PRO A 35 0.80 -19.46 -11.34
C PRO A 35 0.48 -20.46 -12.46
N SER A 36 1.36 -20.57 -13.46
CA SER A 36 1.24 -21.57 -14.53
C SER A 36 2.60 -21.92 -15.11
N ARG A 37 2.94 -23.21 -15.13
CA ARG A 37 4.17 -23.73 -15.76
C ARG A 37 4.26 -23.42 -17.26
N SER A 38 3.13 -23.21 -17.93
CA SER A 38 3.05 -22.97 -19.38
C SER A 38 3.07 -21.47 -19.72
N PHE A 39 2.28 -20.67 -19.02
CA PHE A 39 2.07 -19.24 -19.35
C PHE A 39 2.83 -18.28 -18.41
N PHE A 40 2.94 -18.64 -17.14
CA PHE A 40 3.49 -17.79 -16.07
C PHE A 40 4.60 -18.49 -15.26
N PRO A 41 5.68 -19.01 -15.89
CA PRO A 41 6.73 -19.81 -15.23
C PRO A 41 7.77 -18.92 -14.52
N ARG A 42 7.30 -18.02 -13.67
CA ARG A 42 8.07 -17.00 -12.94
C ARG A 42 7.27 -16.54 -11.71
N GLY A 43 7.94 -15.87 -10.77
CA GLY A 43 7.30 -15.40 -9.55
C GLY A 43 6.40 -14.18 -9.79
N PHE A 44 5.21 -14.18 -9.18
CA PHE A 44 4.29 -13.05 -9.10
C PHE A 44 3.93 -12.77 -7.64
N ALA A 45 4.11 -11.51 -7.20
CA ALA A 45 4.09 -11.17 -5.78
C ALA A 45 2.72 -11.36 -5.11
N TRP A 46 1.62 -11.12 -5.82
CA TRP A 46 0.27 -11.23 -5.26
C TRP A 46 -0.30 -12.65 -5.37
N ASP A 47 0.03 -13.42 -6.41
CA ASP A 47 -0.29 -14.84 -6.51
C ASP A 47 0.35 -15.64 -5.36
N GLU A 48 1.60 -15.29 -5.00
CA GLU A 48 2.39 -16.10 -4.07
C GLU A 48 1.79 -16.20 -2.67
N GLY A 49 1.20 -15.13 -2.14
CA GLY A 49 0.50 -15.20 -0.86
C GLY A 49 -0.60 -16.27 -0.86
N PHE A 50 -1.31 -16.44 -1.97
CA PHE A 50 -2.34 -17.49 -2.10
C PHE A 50 -1.73 -18.89 -2.32
N HIS A 51 -0.64 -19.01 -3.08
CA HIS A 51 0.11 -20.28 -3.21
C HIS A 51 0.54 -20.80 -1.83
N GLU A 52 1.13 -19.93 -1.00
CA GLU A 52 1.75 -20.34 0.24
C GLU A 52 0.74 -20.53 1.41
N LEU A 53 -0.46 -19.94 1.32
CA LEU A 53 -1.59 -20.33 2.18
C LEU A 53 -1.97 -21.82 2.00
N LEU A 54 -1.72 -22.41 0.84
CA LEU A 54 -1.87 -23.86 0.60
C LEU A 54 -0.60 -24.64 0.95
N VAL A 55 0.58 -24.19 0.48
CA VAL A 55 1.85 -24.90 0.72
C VAL A 55 2.15 -25.05 2.21
N GLN A 56 1.88 -24.03 3.04
CA GLN A 56 2.15 -24.13 4.48
C GLN A 56 1.37 -25.23 5.20
N ARG A 57 0.21 -25.64 4.66
CA ARG A 57 -0.63 -26.73 5.21
C ARG A 57 0.04 -28.09 5.06
N TRP A 58 0.92 -28.21 4.08
CA TRP A 58 1.77 -29.39 3.83
C TRP A 58 3.15 -29.24 4.48
N ASN A 59 3.81 -28.10 4.26
CA ASN A 59 5.13 -27.81 4.81
C ASN A 59 5.29 -26.30 5.06
N SER A 60 5.16 -25.90 6.32
CA SER A 60 5.30 -24.50 6.75
C SER A 60 6.74 -23.99 6.76
N ALA A 61 7.75 -24.87 6.83
CA ALA A 61 9.15 -24.48 6.68
C ALA A 61 9.44 -24.03 5.24
N LEU A 62 8.96 -24.82 4.26
CA LEU A 62 9.09 -24.49 2.84
C LEU A 62 8.41 -23.15 2.48
N ALA A 63 7.23 -22.88 3.05
CA ALA A 63 6.56 -21.59 2.89
C ALA A 63 7.33 -20.44 3.56
N GLY A 64 8.01 -20.71 4.68
CA GLY A 64 8.94 -19.78 5.31
C GLY A 64 10.14 -19.42 4.41
N ASP A 65 10.71 -20.41 3.71
CA ASP A 65 11.80 -20.19 2.76
C ASP A 65 11.36 -19.32 1.57
N VAL A 66 10.18 -19.60 1.00
CA VAL A 66 9.57 -18.79 -0.08
C VAL A 66 9.33 -17.34 0.38
N LEU A 67 8.73 -17.15 1.56
CA LEU A 67 8.51 -15.81 2.12
C LEU A 67 9.82 -15.06 2.34
N SER A 68 10.84 -15.75 2.83
CA SER A 68 12.18 -15.19 3.02
C SER A 68 12.76 -14.73 1.69
N HIS A 69 12.72 -15.55 0.64
CA HIS A 69 13.20 -15.19 -0.70
C HIS A 69 12.50 -13.94 -1.23
N TRP A 70 11.16 -13.90 -1.20
CA TRP A 70 10.40 -12.73 -1.66
C TRP A 70 10.75 -11.45 -0.90
N MET A 71 10.82 -11.52 0.44
CA MET A 71 11.19 -10.37 1.27
C MET A 71 12.63 -9.89 1.01
N HIS A 72 13.53 -10.77 0.56
CA HIS A 72 14.89 -10.39 0.13
C HIS A 72 14.95 -9.77 -1.28
N THR A 73 13.87 -9.82 -2.07
CA THR A 73 13.77 -9.12 -3.36
C THR A 73 13.34 -7.65 -3.24
N LEU A 74 12.98 -7.19 -2.03
CA LEU A 74 12.66 -5.78 -1.76
C LEU A 74 13.82 -4.87 -2.16
N HIS A 75 13.55 -3.93 -3.07
CA HIS A 75 14.56 -3.05 -3.60
C HIS A 75 14.73 -1.80 -2.72
N SER A 76 15.97 -1.52 -2.32
CA SER A 76 16.40 -0.21 -1.83
C SER A 76 16.80 0.69 -3.00
N HIS A 77 15.92 1.63 -3.34
CA HIS A 77 16.23 2.71 -4.25
C HIS A 77 16.68 3.92 -3.44
N ALA A 78 17.92 4.38 -3.65
CA ALA A 78 18.35 5.66 -3.09
C ALA A 78 17.68 6.79 -3.88
N SER A 79 16.74 7.52 -3.25
CA SER A 79 16.37 8.84 -3.76
C SER A 79 17.57 9.76 -3.67
N LYS A 80 17.83 10.51 -4.75
CA LYS A 80 18.91 11.52 -4.77
C LYS A 80 18.70 12.65 -3.76
N ASP A 81 17.46 12.82 -3.31
CA ASP A 81 17.02 13.92 -2.44
C ASP A 81 16.67 13.44 -1.01
N GLY A 82 17.11 12.23 -0.62
CA GLY A 82 16.97 11.72 0.76
C GLY A 82 15.60 11.14 1.13
N GLY A 83 14.70 10.92 0.17
CA GLY A 83 13.39 10.29 0.39
C GLY A 83 13.40 8.75 0.31
N CYS A 84 12.59 8.11 1.17
CA CYS A 84 12.28 6.67 1.26
C CYS A 84 13.49 5.68 1.25
N PRO A 85 13.74 4.91 2.34
CA PRO A 85 14.93 4.06 2.48
C PRO A 85 14.92 2.78 1.60
N GLY A 86 13.90 2.58 0.77
CA GLY A 86 13.61 1.32 0.07
C GLY A 86 12.29 0.70 0.48
N GLY A 87 12.04 -0.54 0.04
CA GLY A 87 10.82 -1.29 0.35
C GLY A 87 9.87 -1.49 -0.83
N TRP A 88 10.29 -1.17 -2.05
CA TRP A 88 9.52 -1.54 -3.24
C TRP A 88 9.67 -3.04 -3.54
N LEU A 89 8.56 -3.76 -3.69
CA LEU A 89 8.54 -5.15 -4.16
C LEU A 89 8.14 -5.19 -5.64
N PRO A 90 8.99 -5.71 -6.55
CA PRO A 90 8.61 -5.91 -7.94
C PRO A 90 7.44 -6.88 -8.04
N ARG A 91 6.39 -6.51 -8.80
CA ARG A 91 5.21 -7.37 -8.97
C ARG A 91 5.51 -8.69 -9.65
N GLU A 92 6.43 -8.68 -10.61
CA GLU A 92 6.70 -9.78 -11.52
C GLU A 92 8.21 -9.97 -11.65
N GLN A 93 8.69 -11.14 -11.23
CA GLN A 93 10.12 -11.44 -11.09
C GLN A 93 10.64 -12.19 -12.33
N VAL A 94 10.88 -11.44 -13.41
CA VAL A 94 11.44 -11.99 -14.67
C VAL A 94 12.95 -12.19 -14.55
N LEU A 95 13.36 -13.25 -13.86
CA LEU A 95 14.77 -13.51 -13.53
C LEU A 95 15.42 -14.52 -14.49
N GLY A 96 16.35 -14.03 -15.30
CA GLY A 96 17.22 -14.84 -16.17
C GLY A 96 16.66 -15.11 -17.57
N GLU A 97 17.54 -15.52 -18.48
CA GLU A 97 17.28 -15.66 -19.93
C GLU A 97 16.05 -16.53 -20.25
N SER A 98 15.88 -17.64 -19.54
CA SER A 98 14.73 -18.55 -19.74
C SER A 98 13.39 -17.93 -19.35
N ALA A 99 13.37 -16.98 -18.40
CA ALA A 99 12.17 -16.22 -18.05
C ALA A 99 11.93 -15.11 -19.07
N ILE A 100 12.97 -14.35 -19.43
CA ILE A 100 12.91 -13.24 -20.39
C ILE A 100 12.29 -13.69 -21.72
N ARG A 101 12.71 -14.84 -22.27
CA ARG A 101 12.19 -15.40 -23.54
C ARG A 101 10.71 -15.78 -23.52
N ARG A 102 10.04 -15.76 -22.37
CA ARG A 102 8.62 -16.14 -22.20
C ARG A 102 7.74 -14.95 -21.84
N VAL A 103 8.27 -13.72 -21.90
CA VAL A 103 7.58 -12.50 -21.51
C VAL A 103 7.68 -11.49 -22.65
N PRO A 104 6.56 -10.91 -23.13
CA PRO A 104 6.59 -9.82 -24.10
C PRO A 104 7.46 -8.63 -23.63
N GLN A 105 8.12 -7.95 -24.56
CA GLN A 105 9.15 -6.95 -24.27
C GLN A 105 8.64 -5.80 -23.39
N GLU A 106 7.36 -5.45 -23.55
CA GLU A 106 6.63 -4.42 -22.81
C GLU A 106 6.41 -4.75 -21.32
N PHE A 107 6.45 -6.02 -20.92
CA PHE A 107 6.26 -6.48 -19.53
C PHE A 107 7.57 -6.84 -18.81
N LEU A 108 8.71 -6.84 -19.51
CA LEU A 108 10.02 -7.13 -18.90
C LEU A 108 10.44 -6.06 -17.87
N ALA A 109 10.25 -4.78 -18.21
CA ALA A 109 10.69 -3.66 -17.39
C ALA A 109 9.66 -3.33 -16.31
N GLN A 110 10.03 -3.55 -15.05
CA GLN A 110 9.19 -3.29 -13.89
C GLN A 110 9.19 -1.78 -13.54
N ASP A 111 8.01 -1.22 -13.29
CA ASP A 111 7.86 0.19 -12.89
C ASP A 111 7.96 0.33 -11.36
N VAL A 112 8.96 1.07 -10.88
CA VAL A 112 9.22 1.26 -9.44
C VAL A 112 8.14 2.08 -8.72
N THR A 113 7.20 2.68 -9.44
CA THR A 113 6.05 3.40 -8.85
C THR A 113 4.82 2.49 -8.69
N VAL A 114 4.81 1.34 -9.37
CA VAL A 114 3.71 0.36 -9.36
C VAL A 114 3.96 -0.69 -8.29
N THR A 115 2.89 -1.14 -7.65
CA THR A 115 2.92 -2.25 -6.68
C THR A 115 1.80 -3.24 -6.97
N ASN A 116 1.61 -4.22 -6.09
CA ASN A 116 0.49 -5.16 -6.15
C ASN A 116 -0.07 -5.46 -4.75
N PRO A 117 -1.23 -6.12 -4.64
CA PRO A 117 -1.79 -6.56 -3.37
C PRO A 117 -0.76 -7.29 -2.51
N PRO A 118 -0.58 -6.92 -1.23
CA PRO A 118 0.51 -7.43 -0.40
C PRO A 118 0.14 -8.79 0.23
N THR A 119 -0.28 -9.76 -0.58
CA THR A 119 -0.85 -11.04 -0.12
C THR A 119 0.14 -11.90 0.66
N LEU A 120 1.46 -11.71 0.47
CA LEU A 120 2.50 -12.30 1.31
C LEU A 120 2.37 -11.93 2.80
N LEU A 121 1.66 -10.84 3.14
CA LEU A 121 1.30 -10.51 4.52
C LEU A 121 0.29 -11.50 5.12
N LEU A 122 -0.58 -12.14 4.32
CA LEU A 122 -1.47 -13.21 4.78
C LEU A 122 -0.66 -14.42 5.26
N LEU A 123 0.39 -14.79 4.52
CA LEU A 123 1.32 -15.82 4.96
C LEU A 123 2.05 -15.38 6.23
N LEU A 124 2.59 -14.15 6.28
CA LEU A 124 3.27 -13.62 7.46
C LEU A 124 2.36 -13.62 8.71
N GLU A 125 1.08 -13.30 8.57
CA GLU A 125 0.06 -13.42 9.63
C GLU A 125 -0.07 -14.85 10.13
N THR A 126 -0.22 -15.81 9.20
CA THR A 126 -0.33 -17.20 9.63
C THR A 126 0.95 -17.66 10.34
N LEU A 127 2.14 -17.29 9.88
CA LEU A 127 3.42 -17.70 10.48
C LEU A 127 3.75 -16.99 11.81
N SER A 128 3.19 -15.80 12.09
CA SER A 128 3.36 -15.12 13.39
C SER A 128 2.47 -15.69 14.50
N SER A 129 1.39 -16.39 14.14
CA SER A 129 0.52 -17.02 15.13
C SER A 129 1.18 -18.24 15.81
N LYS A 130 1.36 -18.17 17.13
CA LYS A 130 1.84 -19.25 18.00
C LYS A 130 0.78 -20.37 18.15
N THR A 131 0.54 -21.12 17.08
CA THR A 131 -0.37 -22.28 17.10
C THR A 131 0.35 -23.51 17.64
N ALA A 132 -0.02 -23.96 18.84
CA ALA A 132 0.58 -25.14 19.48
C ALA A 132 0.53 -26.39 18.58
N GLY A 133 1.68 -27.07 18.42
CA GLY A 133 1.78 -28.43 17.87
C GLY A 133 1.70 -28.58 16.34
N ALA A 134 1.40 -27.54 15.56
CA ALA A 134 1.19 -27.67 14.11
C ALA A 134 2.36 -27.20 13.23
N ARG A 135 3.29 -26.38 13.75
CA ARG A 135 4.35 -25.73 12.96
C ARG A 135 5.65 -25.60 13.76
N PRO A 136 6.84 -25.62 13.13
CA PRO A 136 8.10 -25.39 13.82
C PRO A 136 8.16 -24.01 14.49
N ASP A 137 8.47 -23.96 15.79
CA ASP A 137 8.44 -22.73 16.59
C ASP A 137 9.33 -21.62 16.02
N TRP A 138 10.48 -21.99 15.42
CA TRP A 138 11.45 -21.06 14.82
C TRP A 138 10.85 -20.15 13.74
N LEU A 139 9.75 -20.54 13.10
CA LEU A 139 9.02 -19.67 12.17
C LEU A 139 8.52 -18.42 12.90
N SER A 140 7.86 -18.60 14.04
CA SER A 140 7.34 -17.48 14.85
C SER A 140 8.41 -16.80 15.70
N THR A 141 9.41 -17.53 16.20
CA THR A 141 10.41 -17.03 17.16
C THR A 141 11.74 -16.58 16.55
N THR A 142 11.99 -16.86 15.27
CA THR A 142 13.24 -16.50 14.58
C THR A 142 12.98 -15.88 13.20
N LEU A 143 12.20 -16.54 12.33
CA LEU A 143 11.95 -16.05 10.97
C LEU A 143 11.10 -14.77 10.95
N VAL A 144 9.95 -14.75 11.62
CA VAL A 144 9.09 -13.56 11.70
C VAL A 144 9.83 -12.34 12.27
N PRO A 145 10.58 -12.43 13.40
CA PRO A 145 11.46 -11.34 13.86
C PRO A 145 12.46 -10.84 12.79
N ALA A 146 13.10 -11.75 12.05
CA ALA A 146 14.09 -11.40 11.02
C ALA A 146 13.47 -10.75 9.76
N LEU A 147 12.23 -11.10 9.44
CA LEU A 147 11.47 -10.54 8.31
C LEU A 147 10.67 -9.28 8.67
N TYR A 148 10.37 -9.04 9.95
CA TYR A 148 9.58 -7.88 10.39
C TYR A 148 10.09 -6.53 9.86
N PRO A 149 11.40 -6.19 9.89
CA PRO A 149 11.89 -4.91 9.34
C PRO A 149 11.65 -4.76 7.83
N ARG A 150 11.62 -5.87 7.09
CA ARG A 150 11.36 -5.89 5.64
C ARG A 150 9.87 -5.71 5.34
N ALA A 151 9.01 -6.43 6.05
CA ALA A 151 7.56 -6.26 5.95
C ALA A 151 7.12 -4.84 6.36
N LYS A 152 7.77 -4.26 7.38
CA LYS A 152 7.62 -2.86 7.77
C LYS A 152 8.00 -1.91 6.64
N ALA A 153 9.22 -2.00 6.12
CA ALA A 153 9.68 -1.14 5.04
C ALA A 153 8.79 -1.23 3.79
N TRP A 154 8.26 -2.42 3.48
CA TRP A 154 7.32 -2.61 2.37
C TRP A 154 5.98 -1.87 2.59
N LEU A 155 5.37 -2.00 3.77
CA LEU A 155 4.13 -1.27 4.07
C LEU A 155 4.35 0.24 4.12
N GLU A 156 5.46 0.71 4.71
CA GLU A 156 5.85 2.12 4.74
C GLU A 156 6.08 2.68 3.33
N TRP A 157 6.70 1.89 2.43
CA TRP A 157 6.83 2.26 1.03
C TRP A 157 5.47 2.34 0.31
N MET A 158 4.54 1.42 0.58
CA MET A 158 3.17 1.48 0.01
C MET A 158 2.41 2.72 0.51
N LEU A 159 2.47 2.98 1.83
CA LEU A 159 1.86 4.13 2.50
C LEU A 159 2.33 5.47 1.90
N TYR A 160 3.62 5.55 1.53
CA TYR A 160 4.19 6.73 0.90
C TYR A 160 3.85 6.82 -0.61
N SER A 161 4.23 5.81 -1.38
CA SER A 161 4.20 5.85 -2.85
C SER A 161 2.78 5.83 -3.44
N GLN A 162 1.86 5.12 -2.80
CA GLN A 162 0.50 4.94 -3.30
C GLN A 162 -0.51 5.92 -2.67
N ARG A 163 -0.07 6.89 -1.85
CA ARG A 163 -0.99 7.88 -1.25
C ARG A 163 -1.70 8.70 -2.31
N SER A 164 -3.03 8.82 -2.22
CA SER A 164 -3.79 9.61 -3.19
C SER A 164 -3.45 11.11 -3.03
N PRO A 165 -3.22 11.86 -4.13
CA PRO A 165 -2.97 13.31 -4.06
C PRO A 165 -4.11 14.14 -3.46
N VAL A 166 -5.34 13.59 -3.40
CA VAL A 166 -6.48 14.23 -2.74
C VAL A 166 -6.65 13.84 -1.26
N SER A 167 -5.81 12.91 -0.76
CA SER A 167 -5.69 12.62 0.68
C SER A 167 -5.31 13.90 1.44
N ASN A 168 -5.96 14.11 2.57
CA ASN A 168 -5.86 15.34 3.34
C ASN A 168 -5.88 15.03 4.85
N SER A 169 -5.86 16.06 5.69
CA SER A 169 -5.83 15.92 7.15
C SER A 169 -7.08 15.24 7.76
N SER A 170 -8.15 15.05 6.98
CA SER A 170 -9.40 14.43 7.43
C SER A 170 -9.67 13.06 6.80
N ALA A 171 -8.86 12.61 5.83
CA ALA A 171 -8.94 11.28 5.23
C ALA A 171 -7.61 10.83 4.60
N MET A 172 -7.14 9.66 5.00
CA MET A 172 -5.98 8.98 4.43
C MET A 172 -6.43 7.94 3.41
N THR A 173 -6.22 8.25 2.13
CA THR A 173 -6.68 7.46 0.98
C THR A 173 -5.55 7.20 0.01
N PHE A 174 -5.72 6.20 -0.86
CA PHE A 174 -4.67 5.66 -1.72
C PHE A 174 -5.15 5.50 -3.16
N GLN A 175 -4.20 5.47 -4.08
CA GLN A 175 -4.43 5.28 -5.50
C GLN A 175 -3.39 4.31 -6.07
N TRP A 176 -3.88 3.23 -6.69
CA TRP A 176 -3.08 2.34 -7.53
C TRP A 176 -2.41 3.14 -8.66
N ARG A 177 -1.07 3.14 -8.71
CA ARG A 177 -0.35 3.76 -9.83
C ARG A 177 -0.41 2.91 -11.10
N GLY A 178 -0.19 3.55 -12.25
CA GLY A 178 -0.04 2.84 -13.53
C GLY A 178 -1.29 2.65 -14.38
N ARG A 179 -2.45 3.23 -14.01
CA ARG A 179 -3.58 3.37 -14.95
C ARG A 179 -3.22 4.38 -16.05
N ASP A 180 -3.57 4.08 -17.30
CA ASP A 180 -3.33 4.96 -18.45
C ASP A 180 -4.62 5.74 -18.81
N PRO A 181 -4.62 7.09 -18.74
CA PRO A 181 -5.77 7.90 -19.15
C PRO A 181 -6.01 7.94 -20.67
N HIS A 182 -5.11 7.36 -21.48
CA HIS A 182 -5.20 7.31 -22.94
C HIS A 182 -5.53 5.92 -23.49
N GLU A 183 -5.78 4.93 -22.63
CA GLU A 183 -6.15 3.58 -23.07
C GLU A 183 -7.53 3.56 -23.74
N GLU A 184 -7.61 3.09 -24.98
CA GLU A 184 -8.84 3.08 -25.81
C GLU A 184 -9.92 2.07 -25.36
N LYS A 185 -9.70 1.37 -24.25
CA LYS A 185 -10.69 0.44 -23.67
C LYS A 185 -11.84 1.21 -23.03
N LEU A 186 -13.03 0.61 -23.05
CA LEU A 186 -14.20 1.13 -22.33
C LEU A 186 -13.93 1.38 -20.83
N MET A 187 -13.11 0.51 -20.22
CA MET A 187 -12.55 0.69 -18.88
C MET A 187 -11.02 0.60 -18.95
N PRO A 188 -10.28 1.65 -18.57
CA PRO A 188 -8.82 1.57 -18.48
C PRO A 188 -8.35 0.60 -17.39
N THR A 189 -7.32 -0.19 -17.73
CA THR A 189 -6.83 -1.34 -16.98
C THR A 189 -6.14 -0.93 -15.68
N THR A 190 -6.22 -1.75 -14.63
CA THR A 190 -5.57 -1.51 -13.33
C THR A 190 -4.70 -2.69 -12.90
N PHE A 191 -3.67 -3.00 -13.70
CA PHE A 191 -2.69 -4.09 -13.46
C PHE A 191 -2.08 -4.11 -12.06
N ALA A 192 -1.90 -2.92 -11.46
CA ALA A 192 -1.39 -2.73 -10.12
C ALA A 192 -2.31 -3.32 -9.03
N SER A 193 -3.59 -3.55 -9.32
CA SER A 193 -4.52 -4.15 -8.34
C SER A 193 -4.59 -5.68 -8.41
N GLY A 194 -4.03 -6.31 -9.44
CA GLY A 194 -4.25 -7.74 -9.73
C GLY A 194 -5.65 -8.07 -10.27
N LEU A 195 -6.54 -7.07 -10.29
CA LEU A 195 -7.89 -7.11 -10.86
C LEU A 195 -7.91 -6.24 -12.13
N ASP A 196 -7.24 -6.73 -13.18
CA ASP A 196 -6.85 -5.96 -14.36
C ASP A 196 -8.01 -5.18 -15.00
N ASP A 197 -9.12 -5.86 -15.29
CA ASP A 197 -10.30 -5.33 -15.98
C ASP A 197 -11.49 -5.01 -15.06
N TYR A 198 -11.30 -5.06 -13.73
CA TYR A 198 -12.34 -4.69 -12.79
C TYR A 198 -12.74 -3.21 -12.97
N PRO A 199 -14.05 -2.89 -13.08
CA PRO A 199 -14.50 -1.55 -13.39
C PRO A 199 -14.21 -0.58 -12.24
N ARG A 200 -13.39 0.44 -12.52
CA ARG A 200 -13.10 1.58 -11.65
C ARG A 200 -13.64 2.88 -12.24
N ALA A 201 -13.04 4.02 -11.93
CA ALA A 201 -13.32 5.29 -12.61
C ALA A 201 -13.07 5.17 -14.13
N LEU A 202 -13.99 5.72 -14.93
CA LEU A 202 -13.93 5.74 -16.40
C LEU A 202 -12.83 6.66 -16.93
N PHE A 203 -12.57 7.76 -16.23
CA PHE A 203 -11.53 8.73 -16.60
C PHE A 203 -10.42 8.72 -15.53
N PRO A 204 -9.32 7.96 -15.74
CA PRO A 204 -8.18 7.94 -14.82
C PRO A 204 -7.65 9.35 -14.55
N SER A 205 -7.38 9.66 -13.29
CA SER A 205 -6.99 11.01 -12.87
C SER A 205 -6.28 11.01 -11.52
N GLN A 206 -5.68 12.13 -11.13
CA GLN A 206 -5.04 12.25 -9.81
C GLN A 206 -6.05 12.42 -8.65
N ASP A 207 -7.36 12.42 -8.94
CA ASP A 207 -8.45 12.55 -7.97
C ASP A 207 -9.06 11.19 -7.58
N GLU A 208 -8.46 10.07 -8.00
CA GLU A 208 -8.96 8.73 -7.69
C GLU A 208 -8.55 8.27 -6.28
N GLU A 209 -9.46 7.52 -5.64
CA GLU A 209 -9.28 6.92 -4.32
C GLU A 209 -9.78 5.47 -4.39
N HIS A 210 -8.87 4.50 -4.23
CA HIS A 210 -9.15 3.07 -4.42
C HIS A 210 -9.36 2.35 -3.08
N LEU A 211 -10.54 1.77 -2.93
CA LEU A 211 -11.05 1.08 -1.75
C LEU A 211 -10.19 -0.13 -1.37
N ASP A 212 -9.93 -1.01 -2.35
CA ASP A 212 -9.23 -2.27 -2.16
C ASP A 212 -7.79 -2.05 -1.65
N LEU A 213 -7.09 -1.04 -2.18
CA LEU A 213 -5.76 -0.65 -1.73
C LEU A 213 -5.76 -0.14 -0.28
N LEU A 214 -6.76 0.67 0.11
CA LEU A 214 -6.91 1.11 1.50
C LEU A 214 -7.11 -0.10 2.42
N CYS A 215 -7.98 -1.03 2.05
CA CYS A 215 -8.22 -2.26 2.82
C CYS A 215 -6.95 -3.10 2.98
N TRP A 216 -6.14 -3.27 1.93
CA TRP A 216 -4.85 -3.98 2.00
C TRP A 216 -3.86 -3.32 2.95
N ILE A 217 -3.75 -1.99 2.93
CA ILE A 217 -2.85 -1.24 3.81
C ILE A 217 -3.36 -1.28 5.26
N ALA A 218 -4.67 -1.20 5.49
CA ALA A 218 -5.28 -1.33 6.82
C ALA A 218 -5.08 -2.73 7.42
N HIS A 219 -5.18 -3.79 6.61
CA HIS A 219 -4.82 -5.15 7.01
C HIS A 219 -3.34 -5.23 7.40
N GLY A 220 -2.44 -4.73 6.55
CA GLY A 220 -1.00 -4.70 6.82
C GLY A 220 -0.66 -3.98 8.12
N ALA A 221 -1.26 -2.81 8.38
CA ALA A 221 -1.10 -2.08 9.64
C ALA A 221 -1.59 -2.90 10.85
N SER A 222 -2.78 -3.53 10.74
CA SER A 222 -3.30 -4.41 11.80
C SER A 222 -2.46 -5.66 12.05
N LEU A 223 -1.67 -6.11 11.06
CA LEU A 223 -0.73 -7.21 11.21
C LEU A 223 0.58 -6.74 11.87
N LEU A 224 1.22 -5.72 11.33
CA LEU A 224 2.50 -5.23 11.84
C LEU A 224 2.38 -4.72 13.28
N SER A 225 1.24 -4.13 13.67
CA SER A 225 0.96 -3.75 15.05
C SER A 225 1.02 -4.95 16.01
N ARG A 226 0.37 -6.08 15.65
CA ARG A 226 0.37 -7.31 16.47
C ARG A 226 1.74 -7.97 16.53
N ILE A 227 2.45 -8.05 15.39
CA ILE A 227 3.81 -8.60 15.38
C ILE A 227 4.73 -7.73 16.25
N ALA A 228 4.66 -6.40 16.13
CA ALA A 228 5.44 -5.50 16.97
C ALA A 228 5.16 -5.70 18.46
N ALA A 229 3.90 -5.84 18.89
CA ALA A 229 3.57 -6.15 20.28
C ALA A 229 4.17 -7.49 20.75
N GLN A 230 4.09 -8.55 19.94
CA GLN A 230 4.71 -9.84 20.25
C GLN A 230 6.25 -9.74 20.33
N LEU A 231 6.87 -8.95 19.45
CA LEU A 231 8.31 -8.70 19.47
C LEU A 231 8.73 -7.91 20.71
N GLN A 232 7.97 -6.88 21.10
CA GLN A 232 8.15 -6.13 22.34
C GLN A 232 8.16 -7.03 23.58
N GLU A 233 7.18 -7.94 23.71
CA GLU A 233 7.10 -8.89 24.83
C GLU A 233 8.31 -9.84 24.90
N SER A 234 8.88 -10.19 23.75
CA SER A 234 10.01 -11.13 23.64
C SER A 234 11.39 -10.46 23.60
N ALA A 235 11.44 -9.11 23.53
CA ALA A 235 12.67 -8.37 23.34
C ALA A 235 13.58 -8.44 24.57
N ARG A 236 14.83 -8.85 24.36
CA ARG A 236 15.85 -8.94 25.44
C ARG A 236 16.49 -7.59 25.76
N ASN A 237 16.44 -6.65 24.83
CA ASN A 237 17.05 -5.33 24.93
C ASN A 237 15.94 -4.27 25.17
N PRO A 238 16.02 -3.45 26.23
CA PRO A 238 15.05 -2.40 26.51
C PRO A 238 14.84 -1.41 25.34
N ASP A 239 15.90 -1.10 24.57
CA ASP A 239 15.78 -0.20 23.42
C ASP A 239 15.07 -0.86 22.23
N GLU A 240 15.15 -2.19 22.08
CA GLU A 240 14.35 -2.94 21.11
C GLU A 240 12.89 -2.99 21.54
N ALA A 241 12.63 -3.33 22.80
CA ALA A 241 11.28 -3.33 23.37
C ALA A 241 10.59 -1.98 23.17
N LYS A 242 11.31 -0.88 23.43
CA LYS A 242 10.80 0.49 23.21
C LYS A 242 10.52 0.80 21.73
N ARG A 243 11.38 0.38 20.80
CA ARG A 243 11.13 0.56 19.36
C ARG A 243 9.89 -0.22 18.90
N TYR A 244 9.77 -1.48 19.33
CA TYR A 244 8.61 -2.30 19.00
C TYR A 244 7.31 -1.79 19.64
N ALA A 245 7.35 -1.20 20.84
CA ALA A 245 6.19 -0.53 21.44
C ALA A 245 5.69 0.65 20.59
N VAL A 246 6.60 1.53 20.14
CA VAL A 246 6.28 2.66 19.26
C VAL A 246 5.70 2.17 17.93
N ASP A 247 6.25 1.11 17.34
CA ASP A 247 5.72 0.51 16.12
C ASP A 247 4.32 -0.09 16.35
N ALA A 248 4.11 -0.80 17.47
CA ALA A 248 2.84 -1.44 17.80
C ALA A 248 1.70 -0.41 17.93
N GLU A 249 1.94 0.67 18.68
CA GLU A 249 1.03 1.79 18.86
C GLU A 249 0.79 2.55 17.54
N GLY A 250 1.87 2.88 16.82
CA GLY A 250 1.80 3.62 15.56
C GLY A 250 0.99 2.90 14.48
N PHE A 251 1.22 1.60 14.30
CA PHE A 251 0.46 0.79 13.35
C PHE A 251 -1.00 0.53 13.79
N LEU A 252 -1.27 0.48 15.11
CA LEU A 252 -2.65 0.38 15.62
C LEU A 252 -3.45 1.64 15.31
N LEU A 253 -2.86 2.82 15.55
CA LEU A 253 -3.50 4.11 15.32
C LEU A 253 -3.61 4.43 13.82
N LEU A 254 -2.64 3.98 13.00
CA LEU A 254 -2.77 3.99 11.55
C LEU A 254 -3.98 3.16 11.09
N LYS A 255 -4.12 1.90 11.55
CA LYS A 255 -5.28 1.05 11.24
C LYS A 255 -6.60 1.77 11.57
N GLN A 256 -6.69 2.38 12.74
CA GLN A 256 -7.89 3.13 13.16
C GLN A 256 -8.16 4.31 12.21
N THR A 257 -7.14 5.10 11.87
CA THR A 257 -7.23 6.23 10.92
C THR A 257 -7.70 5.78 9.53
N LEU A 258 -7.25 4.60 9.08
CA LEU A 258 -7.66 4.02 7.80
C LEU A 258 -9.11 3.54 7.82
N LEU A 259 -9.57 2.93 8.92
CA LEU A 259 -10.98 2.58 9.08
C LEU A 259 -11.87 3.83 9.13
N GLU A 260 -11.46 4.91 9.81
CA GLU A 260 -12.19 6.19 9.76
C GLU A 260 -12.23 6.79 8.34
N SER A 261 -11.14 6.63 7.58
CA SER A 261 -11.05 7.09 6.17
C SER A 261 -11.92 6.24 5.23
N LEU A 262 -12.02 4.93 5.50
CA LEU A 262 -12.91 3.99 4.79
C LEU A 262 -14.37 4.45 4.90
N GLU A 263 -14.85 4.71 6.13
CA GLU A 263 -16.21 5.22 6.37
C GLU A 263 -16.42 6.62 5.76
N ALA A 264 -15.47 7.54 5.91
CA ALA A 264 -15.63 8.93 5.48
C ALA A 264 -15.61 9.12 3.95
N VAL A 265 -14.96 8.21 3.21
CA VAL A 265 -14.72 8.34 1.78
C VAL A 265 -15.46 7.28 0.96
N HIS A 266 -15.35 6.01 1.34
CA HIS A 266 -15.76 4.93 0.46
C HIS A 266 -17.20 4.46 0.71
N TRP A 267 -17.75 4.64 1.92
CA TRP A 267 -19.13 4.25 2.23
C TRP A 267 -20.18 5.11 1.51
N SER A 268 -21.20 4.47 0.93
CA SER A 268 -22.43 5.12 0.47
C SER A 268 -23.61 4.73 1.35
N GLU A 269 -24.18 5.69 2.08
CA GLU A 269 -25.43 5.50 2.82
C GLU A 269 -26.63 5.14 1.91
N LYS A 270 -26.62 5.61 0.66
CA LYS A 270 -27.68 5.33 -0.32
C LYS A 270 -27.67 3.85 -0.73
N ASP A 271 -26.48 3.31 -0.95
CA ASP A 271 -26.27 2.02 -1.61
C ASP A 271 -25.82 0.91 -0.63
N GLN A 272 -25.55 1.27 0.63
CA GLN A 272 -25.16 0.38 1.73
C GLN A 272 -23.94 -0.51 1.40
N ALA A 273 -22.97 0.08 0.70
CA ALA A 273 -21.75 -0.57 0.24
C ALA A 273 -20.57 0.42 0.20
N TYR A 274 -19.37 -0.10 -0.03
CA TYR A 274 -18.14 0.69 -0.21
C TYR A 274 -17.75 0.76 -1.69
N PHE A 275 -17.18 1.90 -2.10
CA PHE A 275 -16.93 2.22 -3.50
C PHE A 275 -15.56 2.89 -3.69
N ASP A 276 -14.90 2.62 -4.82
CA ASP A 276 -13.85 3.51 -5.35
C ASP A 276 -14.43 4.92 -5.59
N ARG A 277 -13.60 5.96 -5.48
CA ARG A 277 -13.94 7.30 -5.96
C ARG A 277 -13.11 7.67 -7.19
N GLY A 278 -13.76 8.33 -8.14
CA GLY A 278 -13.13 8.92 -9.32
C GLY A 278 -14.17 9.36 -10.36
N LEU A 279 -13.68 9.74 -11.54
CA LEU A 279 -14.49 10.32 -12.62
C LEU A 279 -15.22 9.27 -13.49
N THR A 280 -16.49 9.54 -13.79
CA THR A 280 -17.53 8.84 -14.57
C THR A 280 -18.31 9.85 -15.46
N PHE A 281 -19.54 9.61 -15.96
CA PHE A 281 -20.26 10.46 -16.95
C PHE A 281 -21.38 11.41 -16.37
N GLY A 282 -21.21 12.77 -16.34
CA GLY A 282 -22.27 13.79 -15.96
C GLY A 282 -22.07 15.02 -14.98
N MET A 283 -20.95 15.30 -14.27
CA MET A 283 -20.73 16.45 -13.32
C MET A 283 -19.69 17.47 -13.85
N PRO A 284 -19.41 18.56 -13.10
CA PRO A 284 -18.19 19.35 -13.25
C PRO A 284 -16.93 18.71 -12.62
N ARG A 285 -15.77 19.04 -13.19
CA ARG A 285 -14.48 19.02 -12.48
C ARG A 285 -14.57 19.83 -11.18
N ARG A 286 -13.83 19.40 -10.15
CA ARG A 286 -13.59 20.21 -8.94
C ARG A 286 -12.98 21.55 -9.37
N LYS A 287 -13.69 22.67 -9.19
CA LYS A 287 -13.16 24.00 -9.57
C LYS A 287 -11.85 24.25 -8.82
N PRO A 288 -10.76 24.67 -9.49
CA PRO A 288 -9.65 25.34 -8.82
C PRO A 288 -10.20 26.55 -8.05
N LYS A 289 -9.53 26.92 -6.95
CA LYS A 289 -9.78 28.23 -6.32
C LYS A 289 -9.60 29.33 -7.38
N GLU A 290 -10.50 30.30 -7.38
CA GLU A 290 -10.81 31.13 -8.56
C GLU A 290 -9.59 31.84 -9.15
N GLY A 291 -9.45 31.82 -10.48
CA GLY A 291 -8.29 32.42 -11.16
C GLY A 291 -8.12 32.19 -12.66
N ALA A 292 -9.03 31.49 -13.37
CA ALA A 292 -8.97 31.39 -14.83
C ALA A 292 -10.33 31.07 -15.48
N SER A 293 -10.64 31.77 -16.58
CA SER A 293 -11.61 31.38 -17.61
C SER A 293 -10.81 31.12 -18.90
N THR A 294 -11.24 30.37 -19.92
CA THR A 294 -12.58 29.99 -20.43
C THR A 294 -12.56 28.59 -21.08
N ALA A 295 -13.71 28.18 -21.66
CA ALA A 295 -13.96 27.09 -22.63
C ALA A 295 -14.67 25.83 -22.10
N LYS A 296 -15.75 25.44 -22.79
CA LYS A 296 -16.48 24.16 -22.68
C LYS A 296 -16.03 23.26 -23.84
N PRO A 297 -15.87 21.94 -23.63
CA PRO A 297 -16.98 21.02 -23.91
C PRO A 297 -17.05 19.79 -22.97
N GLY A 298 -18.23 19.14 -22.91
CA GLY A 298 -18.45 17.86 -22.20
C GLY A 298 -18.55 17.96 -20.67
N ILE A 299 -19.49 17.22 -20.06
CA ILE A 299 -19.75 17.24 -18.61
C ILE A 299 -19.63 15.78 -18.08
N ALA A 300 -18.74 15.51 -17.11
CA ALA A 300 -18.26 14.17 -16.68
C ALA A 300 -18.24 14.04 -15.12
N THR A 301 -19.00 13.10 -14.53
CA THR A 301 -19.42 13.02 -13.10
C THR A 301 -18.35 12.44 -12.20
N PHE A 302 -18.41 12.69 -10.90
CA PHE A 302 -18.06 11.62 -9.94
C PHE A 302 -19.35 10.85 -9.62
N GLY A 303 -19.28 9.53 -9.48
CA GLY A 303 -20.42 8.68 -9.11
C GLY A 303 -19.96 7.51 -8.25
N THR A 304 -20.82 7.05 -7.34
CA THR A 304 -20.52 6.01 -6.33
C THR A 304 -21.12 4.67 -6.73
N ASP A 305 -21.05 4.27 -8.00
CA ASP A 305 -21.83 3.14 -8.53
C ASP A 305 -20.90 1.99 -9.04
N VAL A 306 -20.31 1.24 -8.09
CA VAL A 306 -19.66 -0.08 -8.29
C VAL A 306 -19.99 -1.00 -7.10
N VAL A 307 -21.17 -1.63 -7.11
CA VAL A 307 -21.82 -2.20 -5.92
C VAL A 307 -21.29 -3.59 -5.54
N ILE A 308 -20.55 -3.69 -4.43
CA ILE A 308 -20.32 -4.94 -3.66
C ILE A 308 -20.25 -4.58 -2.16
N GLY A 309 -21.06 -5.20 -1.29
CA GLY A 309 -21.21 -4.76 0.12
C GLY A 309 -21.14 -5.88 1.18
N CYS A 310 -20.80 -5.51 2.43
CA CYS A 310 -21.16 -6.21 3.69
C CYS A 310 -20.62 -5.52 4.98
N GLY A 311 -21.52 -5.08 5.89
CA GLY A 311 -21.42 -5.17 7.37
C GLY A 311 -20.48 -4.24 8.20
N SER A 312 -21.04 -3.58 9.25
CA SER A 312 -20.35 -2.69 10.24
C SER A 312 -20.31 -3.30 11.67
N PRO A 313 -19.59 -2.74 12.70
CA PRO A 313 -20.08 -1.56 13.46
C PRO A 313 -19.07 -0.63 14.23
N ASN A 314 -19.36 0.68 14.21
CA ASN A 314 -19.27 1.74 15.27
C ASN A 314 -18.19 1.80 16.39
N GLY A 315 -17.49 2.96 16.50
CA GLY A 315 -16.97 3.51 17.77
C GLY A 315 -15.81 4.54 17.64
N LYS A 316 -15.99 5.82 18.00
CA LYS A 316 -15.03 6.93 17.73
C LYS A 316 -14.14 7.34 18.92
N HIS A 317 -12.83 7.52 18.70
CA HIS A 317 -11.90 8.28 19.58
C HIS A 317 -10.74 8.89 18.76
N THR A 318 -10.22 10.06 19.16
CA THR A 318 -9.25 10.85 18.37
C THR A 318 -7.91 11.05 19.09
N LEU A 319 -6.77 10.74 18.47
CA LEU A 319 -5.47 11.36 18.78
C LEU A 319 -4.45 11.28 17.61
N GLN A 320 -3.22 11.74 17.84
CA GLN A 320 -2.30 12.28 16.82
C GLN A 320 -1.28 11.26 16.26
N VAL A 321 -1.04 11.30 14.94
CA VAL A 321 0.09 10.64 14.25
C VAL A 321 0.82 11.65 13.37
N ALA A 322 2.16 11.58 13.34
CA ALA A 322 2.98 12.40 12.45
C ALA A 322 3.09 11.76 11.05
N VAL A 323 2.82 12.53 9.99
CA VAL A 323 2.95 12.09 8.60
C VAL A 323 3.63 13.19 7.75
N PRO A 324 4.65 12.87 6.93
CA PRO A 324 5.28 13.83 6.02
C PRO A 324 4.34 14.42 4.94
N TYR A 325 4.74 15.55 4.35
CA TYR A 325 3.91 16.43 3.51
C TYR A 325 4.36 16.38 2.04
N ASP A 326 3.45 16.87 1.20
CA ASP A 326 3.40 16.77 -0.26
C ASP A 326 4.58 17.45 -1.01
N TYR A 327 4.86 16.94 -2.22
CA TYR A 327 5.82 17.52 -3.17
C TYR A 327 5.15 17.75 -4.54
N ARG A 328 4.87 19.01 -4.84
CA ARG A 328 4.74 19.52 -6.20
C ARG A 328 5.43 20.87 -6.32
N GLY A 329 6.50 20.92 -7.13
CA GLY A 329 6.97 22.14 -7.76
C GLY A 329 8.15 22.85 -7.09
N ASP A 330 9.14 23.12 -7.95
CA ASP A 330 10.15 24.17 -7.88
C ASP A 330 11.24 24.10 -6.80
N ALA A 331 12.34 24.78 -7.14
CA ALA A 331 13.68 24.46 -6.67
C ALA A 331 14.24 25.47 -5.64
N GLN A 332 15.33 25.03 -5.01
CA GLN A 332 16.42 25.78 -4.38
C GLN A 332 16.58 25.65 -2.85
N GLN A 333 17.86 25.59 -2.48
CA GLN A 333 18.48 25.67 -1.16
C GLN A 333 18.37 24.43 -0.25
N ALA A 334 19.55 23.89 0.07
CA ALA A 334 19.75 22.80 1.02
C ALA A 334 20.14 23.35 2.40
N HIS A 335 19.85 22.60 3.47
CA HIS A 335 20.75 22.46 4.64
C HIS A 335 20.29 21.37 5.63
N SER A 336 21.18 20.41 5.89
CA SER A 336 21.39 19.67 7.16
C SER A 336 20.31 18.70 7.72
N PRO A 337 20.72 17.64 8.46
CA PRO A 337 19.85 16.49 8.75
C PRO A 337 18.97 16.71 10.00
N GLY A 338 17.71 17.09 9.78
CA GLY A 338 16.66 17.07 10.81
C GLY A 338 15.71 15.88 10.61
N GLY A 339 15.34 15.20 11.70
CA GLY A 339 14.33 14.14 11.67
C GLY A 339 12.97 14.67 11.18
N CYS A 340 12.23 13.85 10.42
CA CYS A 340 11.02 14.27 9.74
C CYS A 340 9.90 14.65 10.73
N ALA A 341 9.53 15.94 10.80
CA ALA A 341 8.53 16.47 11.73
C ALA A 341 7.60 17.48 11.07
N ILE A 342 6.28 17.27 11.16
CA ILE A 342 5.24 18.07 10.48
C ILE A 342 4.09 18.44 11.41
N ARG A 343 3.51 19.63 11.19
CA ARG A 343 2.39 20.19 11.94
C ARG A 343 1.04 19.92 11.26
N LEU A 344 0.04 19.55 12.07
CA LEU A 344 -1.37 19.49 11.69
C LEU A 344 -2.04 20.89 11.75
N PRO A 345 -3.11 21.14 10.97
CA PRO A 345 -3.79 22.43 10.93
C PRO A 345 -4.58 22.76 12.22
N ARG A 346 -4.74 24.07 12.49
CA ARG A 346 -5.47 24.58 13.66
C ARG A 346 -6.99 24.60 13.44
N ARG A 347 -7.73 24.34 14.51
CA ARG A 347 -9.22 24.30 14.61
C ARG A 347 -9.96 25.45 13.91
N CYS A 348 -11.13 25.13 13.35
CA CYS A 348 -12.29 26.04 13.42
C CYS A 348 -12.90 25.98 14.82
N SER A 349 -13.26 27.13 15.40
CA SER A 349 -13.80 27.23 16.76
C SER A 349 -15.33 27.33 16.77
N ALA A 350 -15.95 26.65 17.72
CA ALA A 350 -17.31 26.96 18.17
C ALA A 350 -17.22 27.75 19.48
N ARG A 351 -17.83 28.94 19.55
CA ARG A 351 -17.98 29.69 20.80
C ARG A 351 -19.20 29.15 21.55
N THR A 352 -19.00 28.57 22.73
CA THR A 352 -20.07 28.39 23.71
C THR A 352 -20.28 29.71 24.43
N GLY A 353 -21.44 30.35 24.26
CA GLY A 353 -21.79 31.56 25.00
C GLY A 353 -21.95 31.25 26.49
N GLN A 354 -21.38 32.09 27.35
CA GLN A 354 -21.66 32.03 28.78
C GLN A 354 -23.11 32.42 29.04
N GLY A 355 -23.93 31.46 29.46
CA GLY A 355 -25.20 31.76 30.11
C GLY A 355 -24.93 32.50 31.43
N ARG A 356 -25.57 33.65 31.62
CA ARG A 356 -25.53 34.37 32.89
C ARG A 356 -26.41 33.62 33.90
N GLU A 357 -25.86 33.21 35.03
CA GLU A 357 -26.67 33.00 36.23
C GLU A 357 -27.13 34.37 36.75
N ALA A 358 -28.45 34.58 36.75
CA ALA A 358 -29.06 35.74 37.36
C ALA A 358 -29.40 35.41 38.81
N GLY A 359 -28.57 35.88 39.75
CA GLY A 359 -28.97 35.95 41.16
C GLY A 359 -30.07 36.99 41.33
N LEU A 360 -31.23 36.58 41.86
CA LEU A 360 -32.25 37.52 42.33
C LEU A 360 -31.87 38.01 43.74
N PRO A 361 -31.81 39.34 43.98
CA PRO A 361 -31.55 39.89 45.31
C PRO A 361 -32.82 39.91 46.17
N ARG A 362 -32.67 40.36 47.42
CA ARG A 362 -33.79 40.96 48.17
C ARG A 362 -34.10 42.36 47.65
#